data_AF-A0A1Z5ILE3-F1
#
_entry.id   AF-A0A1Z5ILE3-F1
#
_cell.length_a   1.000
_cell.length_b   1.000
_cell.length_c   1.000
_cell.angle_alpha   90.00
_cell.angle_beta   90.00
_cell.angle_gamma   90.00
#
_symmetry.space_group_name_H-M   'P 1'
#
loop_
_entity.id
_entity.type
_entity.pdbx_description
1 polymer ?
#
loop_
_entity_poly.entity_id
_entity_poly.type
_entity_poly.pdbx_seq_one_letter_code
_entity_poly.pdbx_strand_id
1 'polypeptide(L)'
;MKFGFSKLVGLMLLCAVGISGCSKANSHASKAQSKVSTSKVAASSSHAKAASSAPKAISQTDSAQREIRIAEQKCVASAYGQTSVYAVNLKTKHPAILHNRTQRSASVIKLFIMVTAFRQIKAGQLSLNQEVRVPKADRVGGTGELAQENVSQLTVSKLLTLMIRNSDNSAPTY
;
A
#
# COMPACT_ATOMS: atom_id res chain seq x y z
N MET A 1 20.17 -19.87 -48.37
CA MET A 1 21.37 -19.09 -48.72
C MET A 1 21.17 -17.71 -48.10
N LYS A 2 21.79 -17.37 -46.93
CA LYS A 2 23.05 -16.59 -46.78
C LYS A 2 22.98 -15.26 -47.55
N PHE A 3 23.14 -14.02 -47.05
CA PHE A 3 23.70 -13.32 -45.88
C PHE A 3 23.03 -11.90 -45.87
N GLY A 4 23.12 -10.98 -44.91
CA GLY A 4 24.04 -10.78 -43.79
C GLY A 4 23.77 -9.46 -43.02
N PHE A 5 24.44 -9.36 -41.88
CA PHE A 5 24.50 -8.26 -40.91
C PHE A 5 25.07 -6.93 -41.44
N SER A 6 24.70 -5.79 -40.84
CA SER A 6 25.69 -4.76 -40.44
C SER A 6 25.17 -3.71 -39.44
N LYS A 7 25.84 -3.69 -38.27
CA LYS A 7 26.38 -2.56 -37.45
C LYS A 7 25.48 -1.34 -37.17
N LEU A 8 25.08 -1.09 -35.91
CA LEU A 8 25.85 -0.42 -34.84
C LEU A 8 26.29 1.01 -35.21
N VAL A 9 25.51 2.00 -34.79
CA VAL A 9 25.96 3.38 -34.60
C VAL A 9 25.48 3.83 -33.22
N GLY A 10 26.43 3.99 -32.31
CA GLY A 10 26.20 4.70 -31.06
C GLY A 10 26.35 6.20 -31.26
N LEU A 11 25.62 6.99 -30.47
CA LEU A 11 26.10 8.30 -30.06
C LEU A 11 25.54 8.63 -28.68
N MET A 12 26.43 8.56 -27.71
CA MET A 12 26.31 9.19 -26.40
C MET A 12 26.33 10.71 -26.58
N LEU A 13 25.47 11.43 -25.84
CA LEU A 13 25.73 12.85 -25.56
C LEU A 13 25.40 13.18 -24.11
N LEU A 14 26.39 13.85 -23.51
CA LEU A 14 26.55 14.22 -22.11
C LEU A 14 25.64 15.39 -21.67
N CYS A 15 25.27 15.33 -20.39
CA CYS A 15 25.27 16.36 -19.34
C CYS A 15 25.03 17.85 -19.66
N ALA A 16 24.03 18.45 -18.99
CA ALA A 16 24.21 19.54 -18.02
C ALA A 16 22.91 19.75 -17.19
N VAL A 17 22.95 19.64 -15.84
CA VAL A 17 22.84 20.73 -14.82
C VAL A 17 21.67 21.68 -15.05
N GLY A 18 20.73 21.99 -14.16
CA GLY A 18 20.50 21.84 -12.72
C GLY A 18 19.37 22.85 -12.36
N ILE A 19 18.74 22.75 -11.18
CA ILE A 19 18.33 23.87 -10.31
C ILE A 19 17.69 23.29 -9.05
N SER A 20 18.22 23.78 -7.93
CA SER A 20 17.89 23.59 -6.53
C SER A 20 16.48 24.03 -6.13
N GLY A 21 15.99 23.49 -5.01
CA GLY A 21 14.85 24.03 -4.27
C GLY A 21 14.56 23.26 -2.97
N CYS A 22 15.29 23.56 -1.90
CA CYS A 22 14.96 23.17 -0.53
C CYS A 22 13.93 24.14 0.07
N SER A 23 13.04 23.65 0.95
CA SER A 23 12.93 24.14 2.34
C SER A 23 12.01 23.29 3.21
N LYS A 24 12.51 22.97 4.42
CA LYS A 24 11.82 22.43 5.59
C LYS A 24 11.57 23.58 6.58
N ALA A 25 10.46 23.52 7.31
CA ALA A 25 10.27 24.02 8.68
C ALA A 25 9.02 23.29 9.22
N ASN A 26 9.02 22.39 10.22
CA ASN A 26 9.33 22.54 11.67
C ASN A 26 8.71 23.82 12.25
N SER A 27 8.02 23.87 13.38
CA SER A 27 7.61 22.92 14.42
C SER A 27 6.69 23.73 15.36
N HIS A 28 6.03 23.04 16.29
CA HIS A 28 5.77 23.44 17.70
C HIS A 28 4.33 23.24 18.17
N ALA A 29 4.23 22.19 18.99
CA ALA A 29 3.27 22.02 20.06
C ALA A 29 3.33 23.21 21.04
N SER A 30 2.16 23.61 21.55
CA SER A 30 2.06 24.37 22.79
C SER A 30 1.51 23.45 23.89
N LYS A 31 2.29 23.39 24.98
CA LYS A 31 1.98 22.71 26.23
C LYS A 31 1.52 23.81 27.18
N ALA A 32 0.28 23.75 27.65
CA ALA A 32 -0.20 24.63 28.72
C ALA A 32 -0.17 23.85 30.04
N GLN A 33 0.53 24.44 31.01
CA GLN A 33 0.77 23.93 32.36
C GLN A 33 0.11 24.93 33.32
N SER A 34 -0.77 24.48 34.21
CA SER A 34 -1.33 25.31 35.28
C SER A 34 -1.12 24.65 36.65
N LYS A 35 -0.24 25.31 37.41
CA LYS A 35 -0.24 25.65 38.84
C LYS A 35 -0.70 24.64 39.90
N VAL A 36 0.33 24.28 40.67
CA VAL A 36 0.44 23.94 42.10
C VAL A 36 -0.59 24.59 43.02
N SER A 37 -1.16 23.77 43.92
CA SER A 37 -1.61 24.16 45.25
C SER A 37 -0.97 23.22 46.29
N THR A 38 -0.34 23.85 47.27
CA THR A 38 0.49 23.28 48.33
C THR A 38 -0.37 22.86 49.52
N SER A 39 -0.21 21.63 50.00
CA SER A 39 -0.56 21.26 51.37
C SER A 39 0.45 20.23 51.91
N LYS A 40 1.25 20.68 52.89
CA LYS A 40 2.09 19.85 53.77
C LYS A 40 1.17 19.07 54.71
N VAL A 41 1.33 17.74 54.85
CA VAL A 41 1.16 17.05 56.13
C VAL A 41 2.03 15.77 56.18
N ALA A 42 2.78 15.67 57.27
CA ALA A 42 3.35 14.52 57.99
C ALA A 42 4.01 13.34 57.24
N ALA A 43 5.28 13.14 57.60
CA ALA A 43 5.98 11.87 57.48
C ALA A 43 5.31 10.82 58.37
N SER A 44 4.86 9.72 57.76
CA SER A 44 4.63 8.45 58.43
C SER A 44 5.31 7.37 57.61
N SER A 45 6.38 6.83 58.19
CA SER A 45 7.09 5.65 57.72
C SER A 45 6.16 4.45 57.69
N SER A 46 5.82 3.97 56.49
CA SER A 46 5.28 2.63 56.31
C SER A 46 6.21 1.84 55.40
N HIS A 47 6.60 0.68 55.89
CA HIS A 47 7.49 -0.26 55.26
C HIS A 47 7.17 -0.47 53.78
N ALA A 48 8.17 -0.23 52.91
CA ALA A 48 8.14 -0.63 51.52
C ALA A 48 8.16 -2.17 51.46
N LYS A 49 6.97 -2.77 51.49
CA LYS A 49 6.77 -4.14 51.07
C LYS A 49 7.08 -4.18 49.58
N ALA A 50 8.19 -4.82 49.22
CA ALA A 50 8.56 -5.11 47.84
C ALA A 50 7.35 -5.78 47.15
N ALA A 51 6.66 -5.03 46.30
CA ALA A 51 5.66 -5.57 45.41
C ALA A 51 6.41 -6.39 44.35
N SER A 52 6.51 -7.69 44.61
CA SER A 52 6.72 -8.70 43.58
C SER A 52 5.68 -8.46 42.48
N SER A 53 6.10 -7.84 41.37
CA SER A 53 5.27 -7.67 40.20
C SER A 53 5.07 -9.03 39.56
N ALA A 54 3.94 -9.67 39.86
CA ALA A 54 3.46 -10.84 39.14
C ALA A 54 3.46 -10.55 37.62
N PRO A 55 3.77 -11.55 36.77
CA PRO A 55 3.82 -11.35 35.33
C PRO A 55 2.44 -10.91 34.82
N LYS A 56 2.36 -9.71 34.22
CA LYS A 56 1.15 -9.24 33.53
C LYS A 56 0.76 -10.28 32.49
N ALA A 57 -0.47 -10.79 32.58
CA ALA A 57 -1.08 -11.59 31.54
C ALA A 57 -0.94 -10.85 30.20
N ILE A 58 -0.36 -11.51 29.20
CA ILE A 58 -0.15 -10.97 27.86
C ILE A 58 -1.52 -10.52 27.33
N SER A 59 -1.67 -9.24 27.00
CA SER A 59 -2.92 -8.74 26.42
C SER A 59 -3.20 -9.46 25.10
N GLN A 60 -4.47 -9.74 24.79
CA GLN A 60 -4.84 -10.36 23.50
C GLN A 60 -4.34 -9.55 22.29
N THR A 61 -4.15 -8.24 22.45
CA THR A 61 -3.51 -7.38 21.44
C THR A 61 -2.04 -7.75 21.22
N ASP A 62 -1.31 -8.05 22.29
CA ASP A 62 0.11 -8.40 22.25
C ASP A 62 0.34 -9.79 21.64
N SER A 63 -0.60 -10.72 21.85
CA SER A 63 -0.53 -12.06 21.25
C SER A 63 -0.78 -12.02 19.74
N ALA A 64 -1.81 -11.31 19.27
CA ALA A 64 -2.11 -11.18 17.84
C ALA A 64 -0.99 -10.49 17.06
N GLN A 65 -0.38 -9.45 17.63
CA GLN A 65 0.78 -8.80 17.01
C GLN A 65 2.00 -9.73 16.96
N ARG A 66 2.21 -10.55 17.99
CA ARG A 66 3.28 -11.54 18.02
C ARG A 66 3.09 -12.61 16.93
N GLU A 67 1.87 -13.11 16.75
CA GLU A 67 1.54 -14.07 15.69
C GLU A 67 1.83 -13.52 14.29
N ILE A 68 1.42 -12.26 14.01
CA ILE A 68 1.69 -11.63 12.72
C ILE A 68 3.19 -11.46 12.48
N ARG A 69 3.98 -11.07 13.50
CA ARG A 69 5.45 -11.00 13.38
C ARG A 69 6.08 -12.36 13.10
N ILE A 70 5.60 -13.41 13.77
CA ILE A 70 6.08 -14.77 13.52
C ILE A 70 5.76 -15.20 12.08
N ALA A 71 4.56 -14.89 11.57
CA ALA A 71 4.17 -15.20 10.19
C ALA A 71 5.03 -14.42 9.17
N GLU A 72 5.28 -13.13 9.42
CA GLU A 72 6.16 -12.31 8.57
C GLU A 72 7.59 -12.88 8.53
N GLN A 73 8.17 -13.20 9.70
CA GLN A 73 9.52 -13.77 9.77
C GLN A 73 9.64 -15.10 9.03
N LYS A 74 8.57 -15.91 9.04
CA LYS A 74 8.54 -17.21 8.37
C LYS A 74 8.33 -17.10 6.86
N CYS A 75 7.51 -16.16 6.40
CA CYS A 75 7.00 -16.14 5.03
C CYS A 75 7.56 -15.01 4.15
N VAL A 76 8.02 -13.92 4.76
CA VAL A 76 8.33 -12.65 4.05
C VAL A 76 9.79 -12.24 4.27
N ALA A 77 10.36 -12.47 5.46
CA ALA A 77 11.70 -11.99 5.79
C ALA A 77 12.83 -12.58 4.91
N SER A 78 12.61 -13.74 4.26
CA SER A 78 13.55 -14.34 3.31
C SER A 78 13.39 -13.81 1.87
N ALA A 79 12.38 -12.97 1.60
CA ALA A 79 12.17 -12.41 0.27
C ALA A 79 13.28 -11.42 -0.09
N TYR A 80 13.76 -11.51 -1.34
CA TYR A 80 14.74 -10.56 -1.86
C TYR A 80 14.14 -9.14 -1.96
N GLY A 81 14.96 -8.15 -1.58
CA GLY A 81 14.60 -6.74 -1.69
C GLY A 81 14.03 -6.16 -0.40
N GLN A 82 13.17 -5.15 -0.54
CA GLN A 82 12.65 -4.37 0.57
C GLN A 82 11.15 -4.63 0.74
N THR A 83 10.76 -5.20 1.87
CA THR A 83 9.36 -5.54 2.18
C THR A 83 8.70 -4.48 3.07
N SER A 84 7.38 -4.52 3.14
CA SER A 84 6.56 -3.74 4.08
C SER A 84 5.29 -4.54 4.33
N VAL A 85 4.85 -4.63 5.58
CA VAL A 85 3.63 -5.37 5.97
C VAL A 85 2.73 -4.48 6.81
N TYR A 86 1.45 -4.46 6.44
CA TYR A 86 0.37 -3.87 7.22
C TYR A 86 -0.74 -4.91 7.35
N ALA A 87 -1.06 -5.33 8.56
CA ALA A 87 -2.15 -6.26 8.85
C ALA A 87 -2.95 -5.75 10.04
N VAL A 88 -4.27 -5.73 9.94
CA VAL A 88 -5.16 -5.25 11.00
C VAL A 88 -6.16 -6.33 11.38
N ASN A 89 -6.27 -6.59 12.68
CA ASN A 89 -7.38 -7.39 13.18
C ASN A 89 -8.65 -6.52 13.15
N LEU A 90 -9.64 -6.92 12.37
CA LEU A 90 -10.86 -6.13 12.20
C LEU A 90 -11.76 -6.08 13.45
N LYS A 91 -11.58 -6.98 14.42
CA LYS A 91 -12.30 -6.95 15.70
C LYS A 91 -11.63 -5.98 16.68
N THR A 92 -10.33 -6.11 16.87
CA THR A 92 -9.59 -5.28 17.86
C THR A 92 -9.14 -3.94 17.30
N LYS A 93 -9.17 -3.75 15.98
CA LYS A 93 -8.71 -2.56 15.25
C LYS A 93 -7.24 -2.19 15.50
N HIS A 94 -6.45 -3.11 16.02
CA HIS A 94 -5.02 -2.90 16.25
C HIS A 94 -4.21 -3.45 15.07
N PRO A 95 -3.44 -2.59 14.36
CA PRO A 95 -2.59 -3.04 13.29
C PRO A 95 -1.24 -3.56 13.80
N ALA A 96 -0.69 -4.53 13.08
CA ALA A 96 0.74 -4.82 13.05
C ALA A 96 1.34 -4.16 11.80
N ILE A 97 2.36 -3.34 12.01
CA ILE A 97 3.05 -2.59 10.95
C ILE A 97 4.53 -2.94 11.02
N LEU A 98 5.08 -3.47 9.93
CA LEU A 98 6.46 -3.94 9.83
C LEU A 98 7.10 -3.30 8.61
N HIS A 99 8.33 -2.79 8.77
CA HIS A 99 9.12 -2.15 7.71
C HIS A 99 8.37 -1.03 6.97
N ASN A 100 7.61 -0.19 7.69
CA ASN A 100 6.73 0.84 7.11
C ASN A 100 7.46 1.76 6.12
N ARG A 101 7.09 1.66 4.84
CA ARG A 101 7.68 2.43 3.75
C ARG A 101 6.83 2.44 2.50
N THR A 102 7.12 3.37 1.60
CA THR A 102 6.53 3.37 0.25
C THR A 102 6.96 2.14 -0.54
N GLN A 103 6.01 1.57 -1.27
CA GLN A 103 6.18 0.43 -2.17
C GLN A 103 5.59 0.76 -3.54
N ARG A 104 6.12 0.14 -4.60
CA ARG A 104 5.49 0.23 -5.92
C ARG A 104 4.13 -0.45 -5.85
N SER A 105 3.07 0.21 -6.32
CA SER A 105 1.71 -0.34 -6.25
C SER A 105 1.54 -1.58 -7.13
N ALA A 106 2.25 -1.65 -8.26
CA ALA A 106 1.97 -2.60 -9.33
C ALA A 106 0.45 -2.62 -9.62
N SER A 107 -0.12 -3.79 -9.90
CA SER A 107 -1.56 -3.95 -10.16
C SER A 107 -2.48 -3.64 -8.97
N VAL A 108 -1.98 -3.42 -7.75
CA VAL A 108 -2.83 -3.01 -6.60
C VAL A 108 -3.53 -1.67 -6.88
N ILE A 109 -2.98 -0.83 -7.76
CA ILE A 109 -3.61 0.42 -8.21
C ILE A 109 -5.03 0.20 -8.77
N LYS A 110 -5.30 -0.97 -9.37
CA LYS A 110 -6.58 -1.31 -9.99
C LYS A 110 -7.74 -1.29 -8.97
N LEU A 111 -7.46 -1.54 -7.68
CA LEU A 111 -8.47 -1.37 -6.63
C LEU A 111 -8.99 0.07 -6.54
N PHE A 112 -8.12 1.07 -6.68
CA PHE A 112 -8.52 2.48 -6.61
C PHE A 112 -9.26 2.93 -7.88
N ILE A 113 -8.89 2.38 -9.04
CA ILE A 113 -9.63 2.58 -10.30
C ILE A 113 -11.05 2.01 -10.14
N MET A 114 -11.18 0.78 -9.64
CA MET A 114 -12.48 0.15 -9.40
C MET A 114 -13.32 0.91 -8.38
N VAL A 115 -12.73 1.40 -7.28
CA VAL A 115 -13.44 2.26 -6.31
C VAL A 115 -14.03 3.49 -7.00
N THR A 116 -13.27 4.11 -7.90
CA THR A 116 -13.75 5.27 -8.67
C THR A 116 -14.89 4.89 -9.61
N ALA A 117 -14.74 3.79 -10.36
CA ALA A 117 -15.79 3.29 -11.24
C ALA A 117 -17.09 2.99 -10.48
N PHE A 118 -17.02 2.31 -9.33
CA PHE A 118 -18.20 2.04 -8.50
C PHE A 118 -18.83 3.30 -7.89
N ARG A 119 -18.04 4.35 -7.59
CA ARG A 119 -18.59 5.65 -7.19
C ARG A 119 -19.35 6.32 -8.33
N GLN A 120 -18.83 6.27 -9.55
CA GLN A 120 -19.52 6.78 -10.74
C GLN A 120 -20.79 5.98 -11.05
N ILE A 121 -20.75 4.65 -10.90
CA ILE A 121 -21.94 3.78 -11.05
C ILE A 121 -23.01 4.18 -10.04
N LYS A 122 -22.63 4.35 -8.76
CA LYS A 122 -23.57 4.81 -7.72
C LYS A 122 -24.16 6.19 -8.02
N ALA A 123 -23.38 7.06 -8.66
CA ALA A 123 -23.82 8.40 -9.06
C ALA A 123 -24.65 8.41 -10.36
N GLY A 124 -24.88 7.25 -10.99
CA GLY A 124 -25.60 7.16 -12.27
C GLY A 124 -24.81 7.66 -13.48
N GLN A 125 -23.50 7.90 -13.33
CA GLN A 125 -22.62 8.43 -14.39
C GLN A 125 -22.01 7.33 -15.27
N LEU A 126 -22.02 6.08 -14.78
CA LEU A 126 -21.50 4.91 -15.46
C LEU A 126 -22.48 3.75 -15.24
N SER A 127 -22.68 2.90 -16.24
CA SER A 127 -23.50 1.68 -16.09
C SER A 127 -22.62 0.44 -16.21
N LEU A 128 -22.89 -0.58 -15.39
CA LEU A 128 -22.21 -1.87 -15.50
C LEU A 128 -22.43 -2.53 -16.87
N ASN A 129 -23.57 -2.26 -17.50
CA ASN A 129 -23.94 -2.80 -18.81
C ASN A 129 -23.54 -1.88 -19.97
N GLN A 130 -22.89 -0.75 -19.68
CA GLN A 130 -22.39 0.14 -20.72
C GLN A 130 -21.29 -0.58 -21.50
N GLU A 131 -21.47 -0.67 -22.82
CA GLU A 131 -20.45 -1.18 -23.73
C GLU A 131 -19.35 -0.15 -23.95
N VAL A 132 -18.11 -0.60 -23.86
CA VAL A 132 -16.91 0.21 -24.06
C VAL A 132 -16.11 -0.40 -25.21
N ARG A 133 -15.70 0.44 -26.16
CA ARG A 133 -14.87 -0.01 -27.29
C ARG A 133 -13.48 -0.37 -26.80
N VAL A 134 -12.97 -1.53 -27.22
CA VAL A 134 -11.65 -2.05 -26.86
C VAL A 134 -10.79 -2.33 -28.10
N PRO A 135 -10.28 -1.29 -28.80
CA PRO A 135 -9.49 -1.47 -30.01
C PRO A 135 -8.27 -2.35 -29.76
N LYS A 136 -7.92 -3.20 -30.73
CA LYS A 136 -6.74 -4.07 -30.61
C LYS A 136 -5.44 -3.28 -30.42
N ALA A 137 -5.36 -2.06 -30.96
CA ALA A 137 -4.20 -1.18 -30.87
C ALA A 137 -3.92 -0.65 -29.45
N ASP A 138 -4.95 -0.54 -28.60
CA ASP A 138 -4.84 0.02 -27.25
C ASP A 138 -4.52 -1.07 -26.21
N ARG A 139 -4.37 -2.32 -26.66
CA ARG A 139 -4.11 -3.46 -25.78
C ARG A 139 -2.63 -3.58 -25.49
N VAL A 140 -2.34 -3.72 -24.21
CA VAL A 140 -1.00 -3.91 -23.68
C VAL A 140 -0.80 -5.37 -23.26
N GLY A 141 0.43 -5.86 -23.45
CA GLY A 141 0.83 -7.21 -23.05
C GLY A 141 1.06 -7.37 -21.53
N GLY A 142 1.62 -8.51 -21.16
CA GLY A 142 1.89 -8.88 -19.76
C GLY A 142 0.82 -9.82 -19.22
N THR A 143 0.31 -9.55 -18.02
CA THR A 143 -0.76 -10.34 -17.38
C THR A 143 -2.13 -9.90 -17.89
N GLY A 144 -3.02 -10.86 -18.10
CA GLY A 144 -4.37 -10.62 -18.61
C GLY A 144 -4.71 -11.50 -19.79
N GLU A 145 -5.99 -11.48 -20.17
CA GLU A 145 -6.53 -12.28 -21.27
C GLU A 145 -6.91 -11.38 -22.47
N LEU A 146 -7.24 -10.10 -22.23
CA LEU A 146 -7.78 -9.19 -23.23
C LEU A 146 -6.82 -8.96 -24.41
N ALA A 147 -5.51 -9.00 -24.17
CA ALA A 147 -4.49 -8.88 -25.20
C ALA A 147 -4.62 -9.93 -26.32
N GLN A 148 -5.18 -11.10 -26.02
CA GLN A 148 -5.33 -12.22 -26.94
C GLN A 148 -6.78 -12.46 -27.38
N GLU A 149 -7.76 -11.80 -26.76
CA GLU A 149 -9.18 -11.99 -27.10
C GLU A 149 -9.53 -11.36 -28.45
N ASN A 150 -10.42 -11.99 -29.22
CA ASN A 150 -10.95 -11.40 -30.46
C ASN A 150 -12.30 -10.70 -30.20
N VAL A 151 -12.27 -9.65 -29.38
CA VAL A 151 -13.43 -8.81 -29.04
C VAL A 151 -13.23 -7.38 -29.56
N SER A 152 -14.28 -6.58 -29.71
CA SER A 152 -14.16 -5.17 -30.10
C SER A 152 -14.86 -4.23 -29.12
N GLN A 153 -15.74 -4.77 -28.29
CA GLN A 153 -16.45 -4.10 -27.21
C GLN A 153 -16.53 -5.04 -26.01
N LEU A 154 -16.55 -4.46 -24.82
CA LEU A 154 -16.82 -5.16 -23.57
C LEU A 154 -17.64 -4.25 -22.66
N THR A 155 -18.53 -4.85 -21.87
CA THR A 155 -19.21 -4.13 -20.80
C THR A 155 -18.23 -3.64 -19.73
N VAL A 156 -18.56 -2.53 -19.07
CA VAL A 156 -17.85 -2.06 -17.87
C VAL A 156 -17.70 -3.17 -16.84
N SER A 157 -18.75 -3.98 -16.63
CA SER A 157 -18.71 -5.13 -15.71
C SER A 157 -17.61 -6.14 -16.08
N LYS A 158 -17.47 -6.46 -17.38
CA LYS A 158 -16.45 -7.40 -17.86
C LYS A 158 -15.04 -6.80 -17.75
N LEU A 159 -14.87 -5.51 -18.04
CA LEU A 159 -13.60 -4.80 -17.83
C LEU A 159 -13.17 -4.84 -16.35
N LEU A 160 -14.06 -4.46 -15.43
CA LEU A 160 -13.78 -4.51 -13.98
C LEU A 160 -13.46 -5.93 -13.50
N THR A 161 -14.13 -6.94 -14.06
CA THR A 161 -13.87 -8.35 -13.76
C THR A 161 -12.46 -8.76 -14.20
N LEU A 162 -12.06 -8.40 -15.42
CA LEU A 162 -10.72 -8.67 -15.95
C LEU A 162 -9.63 -8.00 -15.10
N MET A 163 -9.86 -6.76 -14.64
CA MET A 163 -8.91 -6.04 -13.77
C MET A 163 -8.60 -6.79 -12.47
N ILE A 164 -9.62 -7.39 -11.82
CA ILE A 164 -9.44 -8.00 -10.50
C ILE A 164 -9.11 -9.49 -10.57
N ARG A 165 -9.73 -10.23 -11.50
CA ARG A 165 -9.57 -11.69 -11.57
C ARG A 165 -8.26 -12.08 -12.23
N ASN A 166 -7.90 -11.39 -13.30
CA ASN A 166 -6.75 -11.74 -14.14
C ASN A 166 -5.63 -10.70 -14.07
N SER A 167 -5.81 -9.65 -13.27
CA SER A 167 -4.91 -8.51 -13.23
C SER A 167 -4.67 -7.91 -14.62
N ASP A 168 -5.70 -7.92 -15.48
CA ASP A 168 -5.55 -7.51 -16.87
C ASP A 168 -4.99 -6.09 -16.97
N ASN A 169 -3.98 -5.92 -17.83
CA ASN A 169 -3.27 -4.66 -17.98
C ASN A 169 -3.93 -3.70 -18.96
N SER A 170 -4.74 -4.22 -19.89
CA SER A 170 -5.46 -3.41 -20.88
C SER A 170 -6.78 -2.91 -20.30
N ALA A 171 -7.47 -3.73 -19.49
CA ALA A 171 -8.78 -3.34 -18.96
C ALA A 171 -8.83 -1.95 -18.29
N PRO A 172 -7.85 -1.51 -17.46
CA PRO A 172 -7.88 -0.19 -16.82
C PRO A 172 -7.67 1.02 -17.73
N THR A 173 -7.33 0.83 -19.01
CA THR A 173 -7.11 1.94 -19.94
C THR A 173 -8.38 2.38 -20.66
N TYR A 174 -9.50 1.69 -20.41
CA TYR A 174 -10.82 1.94 -20.97
C TYR A 174 -11.79 2.41 -19.88
#